data_AF-A0A1U7UEE9-F1
#
_entry.id   AF-A0A1U7UEE9-F1
#
_cell.length_a   1.000
_cell.length_b   1.000
_cell.length_c   1.000
_cell.angle_alpha   90.00
_cell.angle_beta   90.00
_cell.angle_gamma   90.00
#
_symmetry.space_group_name_H-M   'P 1'
#
loop_
_entity.id
_entity.type
_entity.pdbx_description
1 polymer ?
#
loop_
_entity_poly.entity_id
_entity_poly.type
_entity_poly.pdbx_seq_one_letter_code
_entity_poly.pdbx_strand_id
1 'polypeptide(L)'
;TLQDVAFGGRGAARNAVLVTPCLSGSDLQSSHCTLDEAFEDLDWETEKSLEAVACSTEGFLPPKVMLISSKVPKAEYIPTIIRRDDPSIIPILYDHEHATFEDILEEIEKKLSIYHKGAKIWKMLIFCQGGPGHLYLLKNKVATFAKVEKEEDMIHFWKRLSRLMSKVNPEPNVVHIMGCYILGNPNGEKLFQNLRTLMTPYRVTFESPLELSAQGKQMIETYFDFRLYRLWKSRQHSKLLDLDDVL
;
A
#
# COMPACT_ATOMS: atom_id res chain seq x y z
N THR A 1 -13.63 32.13 74.37
CA THR A 1 -12.47 31.96 75.28
C THR A 1 -11.39 31.31 74.45
N LEU A 2 -10.57 32.09 73.73
CA LEU A 2 -9.27 32.70 74.15
C LEU A 2 -8.26 31.59 74.50
N GLN A 3 -7.02 31.51 73.99
CA GLN A 3 -6.04 32.39 73.33
C GLN A 3 -5.00 31.48 72.63
N ASP A 4 -4.46 31.75 71.43
CA ASP A 4 -3.51 32.80 70.98
C ASP A 4 -2.02 32.59 71.30
N VAL A 5 -1.20 33.16 70.40
CA VAL A 5 0.22 33.59 70.47
C VAL A 5 1.28 32.64 69.87
N ALA A 6 2.25 33.03 69.01
CA ALA A 6 2.52 34.14 68.09
C ALA A 6 3.91 33.89 67.42
N PHE A 7 4.30 34.80 66.50
CA PHE A 7 5.61 35.10 65.89
C PHE A 7 5.95 34.42 64.54
N GLY A 8 6.34 35.15 63.49
CA GLY A 8 6.63 36.58 63.34
C GLY A 8 6.85 36.95 61.87
N GLY A 9 6.56 38.21 61.53
CA GLY A 9 6.58 38.72 60.15
C GLY A 9 7.82 39.55 59.76
N ARG A 10 7.85 39.91 58.48
CA ARG A 10 8.48 41.05 57.76
C ARG A 10 8.42 40.67 56.26
N GLY A 11 8.08 41.47 55.27
CA GLY A 11 7.81 42.89 55.11
C GLY A 11 7.59 43.15 53.60
N ALA A 12 6.94 44.26 53.28
CA ALA A 12 6.36 44.68 52.00
C ALA A 12 7.27 44.78 50.76
N ALA A 13 6.67 44.66 49.57
CA ALA A 13 6.71 45.59 48.40
C ALA A 13 6.29 44.82 47.12
N ARG A 14 5.11 45.07 46.55
CA ARG A 14 4.79 46.02 45.47
C ARG A 14 5.42 45.72 44.09
N ASN A 15 4.48 45.58 43.15
CA ASN A 15 4.48 46.02 41.75
C ASN A 15 4.68 44.98 40.63
N ALA A 16 3.68 45.05 39.75
CA ALA A 16 3.49 44.41 38.47
C ALA A 16 4.69 44.57 37.52
N VAL A 17 4.89 43.56 36.67
CA VAL A 17 5.70 43.71 35.46
C VAL A 17 4.94 43.14 34.26
N LEU A 18 4.74 44.04 33.31
CA LEU A 18 4.21 43.87 31.96
C LEU A 18 5.33 43.38 31.02
N VAL A 19 5.03 42.39 30.19
CA VAL A 19 5.33 42.30 28.73
C VAL A 19 6.76 42.59 28.22
N THR A 20 7.49 41.49 27.94
CA THR A 20 8.31 41.14 26.73
C THR A 20 9.48 42.07 26.26
N PRO A 21 10.29 41.68 25.23
CA PRO A 21 11.62 41.10 25.45
C PRO A 21 12.75 41.85 24.70
N CYS A 22 14.03 41.55 24.99
CA CYS A 22 15.13 41.83 24.06
C CYS A 22 16.34 40.90 24.30
N LEU A 23 17.03 40.62 23.19
CA LEU A 23 17.94 39.51 22.90
C LEU A 23 19.37 39.60 23.48
N SER A 24 19.96 38.44 23.74
CA SER A 24 21.34 38.01 23.43
C SER A 24 21.51 36.58 23.98
N GLY A 25 22.12 35.55 23.37
CA GLY A 25 22.83 35.31 22.11
C GLY A 25 23.65 34.02 22.32
N SER A 26 23.47 33.02 21.45
CA SER A 26 24.30 31.80 21.19
C SER A 26 24.56 30.79 22.34
N ASP A 27 24.62 29.47 22.18
CA ASP A 27 24.40 28.51 21.08
C ASP A 27 24.43 27.10 21.70
N LEU A 28 23.51 26.21 21.32
CA LEU A 28 23.80 24.79 21.04
C LEU A 28 22.57 24.14 20.41
N GLN A 29 22.68 24.01 19.09
CA GLN A 29 21.73 23.42 18.16
C GLN A 29 21.34 21.99 18.56
N SER A 30 20.04 21.75 18.64
CA SER A 30 19.40 20.45 18.39
C SER A 30 18.41 20.66 17.24
N SER A 31 18.93 21.08 16.09
CA SER A 31 18.21 21.09 14.82
C SER A 31 18.43 19.75 14.12
N HIS A 32 17.56 18.79 14.39
CA HIS A 32 17.52 17.51 13.67
C HIS A 32 16.16 17.30 12.98
N CYS A 33 15.54 18.39 12.54
CA CYS A 33 14.43 18.40 11.58
C CYS A 33 14.84 19.26 10.38
N THR A 34 14.33 18.92 9.19
CA THR A 34 14.36 19.69 7.92
C THR A 34 15.53 19.49 6.94
N LEU A 35 16.00 18.26 6.73
CA LEU A 35 16.78 17.94 5.52
C LEU A 35 16.21 16.76 4.70
N ASP A 36 15.67 15.75 5.38
CA ASP A 36 15.09 14.57 4.71
C ASP A 36 13.73 14.88 4.06
N GLU A 37 12.82 15.53 4.81
CA GLU A 37 11.49 15.93 4.32
C GLU A 37 11.56 16.93 3.14
N ALA A 38 12.49 17.89 3.19
CA ALA A 38 12.64 18.88 2.12
C ALA A 38 13.23 18.30 0.82
N PHE A 39 14.00 17.20 0.92
CA PHE A 39 14.55 16.52 -0.26
C PHE A 39 13.50 15.59 -0.91
N GLU A 40 12.66 14.93 -0.12
CA GLU A 40 11.53 14.13 -0.61
C GLU A 40 10.43 15.00 -1.28
N ASP A 41 10.20 16.21 -0.79
CA ASP A 41 9.17 17.13 -1.34
C ASP A 41 9.49 17.64 -2.76
N LEU A 42 10.76 17.90 -3.08
CA LEU A 42 11.18 18.31 -4.43
C LEU A 42 11.11 17.16 -5.44
N ASP A 43 11.39 15.92 -4.99
CA ASP A 43 11.20 14.70 -5.76
C ASP A 43 9.70 14.46 -6.04
N TRP A 44 8.83 14.74 -5.07
CA TRP A 44 7.38 14.54 -5.18
C TRP A 44 6.73 15.33 -6.32
N GLU A 45 6.89 16.65 -6.37
CA GLU A 45 6.26 17.48 -7.42
C GLU A 45 6.83 17.19 -8.80
N THR A 46 8.13 16.89 -8.87
CA THR A 46 8.81 16.52 -10.11
C THR A 46 8.27 15.18 -10.64
N GLU A 47 8.25 14.14 -9.80
CA GLU A 47 7.69 12.83 -10.16
C GLU A 47 6.21 12.93 -10.56
N LYS A 48 5.42 13.74 -9.84
CA LYS A 48 4.01 13.97 -10.15
C LYS A 48 3.83 14.66 -11.51
N SER A 49 4.66 15.65 -11.83
CA SER A 49 4.61 16.36 -13.10
C SER A 49 5.01 15.46 -14.27
N LEU A 50 6.04 14.62 -14.08
CA LEU A 50 6.45 13.61 -15.06
C LEU A 50 5.34 12.57 -15.31
N GLU A 51 4.68 12.12 -14.24
CA GLU A 51 3.52 11.23 -14.37
C GLU A 51 2.36 11.92 -15.13
N ALA A 52 2.06 13.18 -14.82
CA ALA A 52 0.98 13.92 -15.50
C ALA A 52 1.23 14.02 -17.02
N VAL A 53 2.47 14.24 -17.43
CA VAL A 53 2.87 14.22 -18.85
C VAL A 53 2.64 12.83 -19.44
N ALA A 54 3.06 11.77 -18.75
CA ALA A 54 2.82 10.40 -19.22
C ALA A 54 1.32 10.10 -19.41
N CYS A 55 0.48 10.52 -18.45
CA CYS A 55 -0.97 10.34 -18.52
C CYS A 55 -1.66 11.17 -19.62
N SER A 56 -1.03 12.26 -20.07
CA SER A 56 -1.57 13.11 -21.15
C SER A 56 -1.37 12.54 -22.56
N THR A 57 -0.62 11.43 -22.67
CA THR A 57 -0.39 10.74 -23.95
C THR A 57 -1.70 10.19 -24.51
N GLU A 58 -1.94 10.39 -25.80
CA GLU A 58 -3.15 9.90 -26.46
C GLU A 58 -3.28 8.37 -26.31
N GLY A 59 -4.48 7.91 -25.93
CA GLY A 59 -4.75 6.49 -25.71
C GLY A 59 -4.17 5.91 -24.43
N PHE A 60 -3.61 6.74 -23.53
CA PHE A 60 -3.14 6.27 -22.22
C PHE A 60 -4.29 5.64 -21.42
N LEU A 61 -4.04 4.43 -20.92
CA LEU A 61 -4.92 3.75 -19.98
C LEU A 61 -4.21 3.61 -18.63
N PRO A 62 -4.87 3.95 -17.51
CA PRO A 62 -4.27 3.78 -16.19
C PRO A 62 -3.85 2.32 -15.90
N PRO A 63 -2.58 2.07 -15.50
CA PRO A 63 -2.09 0.72 -15.21
C PRO A 63 -2.83 0.04 -14.07
N LYS A 64 -3.10 -1.26 -14.26
CA LYS A 64 -3.65 -2.18 -13.27
C LYS A 64 -2.67 -3.34 -13.06
N VAL A 65 -1.82 -3.25 -12.05
CA VAL A 65 -0.81 -4.29 -11.78
C VAL A 65 -1.44 -5.46 -11.04
N MET A 66 -1.14 -6.70 -11.44
CA MET A 66 -1.56 -7.90 -10.72
C MET A 66 -0.35 -8.69 -10.26
N LEU A 67 -0.10 -8.71 -8.95
CA LEU A 67 0.86 -9.62 -8.33
C LEU A 67 0.19 -10.95 -8.02
N ILE A 68 0.70 -12.03 -8.61
CA ILE A 68 0.17 -13.38 -8.47
C ILE A 68 1.25 -14.23 -7.80
N SER A 69 0.95 -14.74 -6.61
CA SER A 69 1.83 -15.66 -5.92
C SER A 69 1.84 -17.03 -6.61
N SER A 70 3.02 -17.66 -6.72
CA SER A 70 3.13 -19.07 -7.17
C SER A 70 2.38 -20.07 -6.29
N LYS A 71 1.96 -19.67 -5.07
CA LYS A 71 1.11 -20.48 -4.18
C LYS A 71 -0.38 -20.41 -4.50
N VAL A 72 -0.82 -19.52 -5.39
CA VAL A 72 -2.21 -19.55 -5.86
C VAL A 72 -2.43 -20.86 -6.64
N PRO A 73 -3.49 -21.64 -6.38
CA PRO A 73 -3.71 -22.89 -7.10
C PRO A 73 -3.76 -22.67 -8.61
N LYS A 74 -2.96 -23.41 -9.39
CA LYS A 74 -2.91 -23.25 -10.86
C LYS A 74 -2.57 -21.81 -11.29
N ALA A 75 -1.66 -21.15 -10.58
CA ALA A 75 -1.25 -19.76 -10.82
C ALA A 75 -0.75 -19.51 -12.25
N GLU A 76 -0.07 -20.50 -12.83
CA GLU A 76 0.48 -20.47 -14.19
C GLU A 76 -0.58 -20.29 -15.27
N TYR A 77 -1.84 -20.65 -14.99
CA TYR A 77 -2.97 -20.47 -15.92
C TYR A 77 -3.69 -19.14 -15.73
N ILE A 78 -3.43 -18.39 -14.66
CA ILE A 78 -4.11 -17.12 -14.39
C ILE A 78 -3.96 -16.11 -15.55
N PRO A 79 -2.80 -15.96 -16.21
CA PRO A 79 -2.69 -15.07 -17.37
C PRO A 79 -3.68 -15.38 -18.50
N THR A 80 -4.12 -16.64 -18.65
CA THR A 80 -5.05 -17.04 -19.73
C THR A 80 -6.50 -16.61 -19.49
N ILE A 81 -6.85 -16.28 -18.24
CA ILE A 81 -8.21 -15.89 -17.82
C ILE A 81 -8.35 -14.38 -17.56
N ILE A 82 -7.27 -13.61 -17.74
CA ILE A 82 -7.30 -12.15 -17.71
C ILE A 82 -8.16 -11.65 -18.87
N ARG A 83 -8.95 -10.59 -18.63
CA ARG A 83 -9.78 -10.00 -19.67
C ARG A 83 -8.89 -9.44 -20.79
N ARG A 84 -9.19 -9.79 -22.04
CA ARG A 84 -8.34 -9.45 -23.20
C ARG A 84 -8.62 -8.07 -23.78
N ASP A 85 -9.73 -7.46 -23.40
CA ASP A 85 -10.19 -6.16 -23.89
C ASP A 85 -9.60 -4.97 -23.11
N ASP A 86 -8.81 -5.22 -22.07
CA ASP A 86 -8.17 -4.20 -21.25
C ASP A 86 -6.64 -4.41 -21.21
N PRO A 87 -5.88 -3.74 -22.11
CA PRO A 87 -4.44 -3.91 -22.19
C PRO A 87 -3.69 -3.21 -21.04
N SER A 88 -4.38 -2.48 -20.15
CA SER A 88 -3.73 -1.81 -19.01
C SER A 88 -3.50 -2.75 -17.83
N ILE A 89 -3.93 -4.01 -17.93
CA ILE A 89 -3.73 -5.05 -16.93
C ILE A 89 -2.35 -5.69 -17.13
N ILE A 90 -1.51 -5.61 -16.09
CA ILE A 90 -0.12 -6.05 -16.14
C ILE A 90 0.08 -7.20 -15.14
N PRO A 91 0.02 -8.47 -15.58
CA PRO A 91 0.24 -9.61 -14.69
C PRO A 91 1.73 -9.85 -14.43
N ILE A 92 2.03 -10.13 -13.16
CA ILE A 92 3.35 -10.49 -12.65
C ILE A 92 3.20 -11.71 -11.75
N LEU A 93 3.70 -12.85 -12.20
CA LEU A 93 3.79 -14.08 -11.41
C LEU A 93 5.14 -14.09 -10.68
N TYR A 94 5.12 -14.18 -9.36
CA TYR A 94 6.34 -14.25 -8.56
C TYR A 94 6.43 -15.59 -7.80
N ASP A 95 7.66 -16.05 -7.59
CA ASP A 95 7.92 -17.26 -6.82
C ASP A 95 7.90 -16.98 -5.31
N HIS A 96 6.87 -17.45 -4.62
CA HIS A 96 6.73 -17.30 -3.18
C HIS A 96 7.91 -17.85 -2.36
N GLU A 97 8.59 -18.89 -2.86
CA GLU A 97 9.65 -19.57 -2.10
C GLU A 97 11.00 -18.87 -2.24
N HIS A 98 11.28 -18.28 -3.40
CA HIS A 98 12.62 -17.81 -3.76
C HIS A 98 12.72 -16.32 -4.09
N ALA A 99 11.61 -15.64 -4.43
CA ALA A 99 11.66 -14.22 -4.69
C ALA A 99 11.89 -13.42 -3.40
N THR A 100 12.51 -12.26 -3.55
CA THR A 100 12.64 -11.24 -2.52
C THR A 100 11.66 -10.10 -2.76
N PHE A 101 11.50 -9.21 -1.77
CA PHE A 101 10.70 -8.00 -1.96
C PHE A 101 11.28 -7.07 -3.03
N GLU A 102 12.61 -6.99 -3.15
CA GLU A 102 13.28 -6.21 -4.20
C GLU A 102 13.01 -6.80 -5.59
N ASP A 103 13.09 -8.13 -5.77
CA ASP A 103 12.78 -8.76 -7.06
C ASP A 103 11.35 -8.42 -7.53
N ILE A 104 10.39 -8.38 -6.59
CA ILE A 104 9.01 -7.99 -6.89
C ILE A 104 8.93 -6.52 -7.30
N LEU A 105 9.58 -5.61 -6.57
CA LEU A 105 9.56 -4.17 -6.87
C LEU A 105 10.22 -3.87 -8.22
N GLU A 106 11.38 -4.48 -8.49
CA GLU A 106 12.10 -4.32 -9.77
C GLU A 106 11.27 -4.81 -10.95
N GLU A 107 10.60 -5.96 -10.82
CA GLU A 107 9.76 -6.48 -11.91
C GLU A 107 8.51 -5.60 -12.13
N ILE A 108 7.91 -5.02 -11.07
CA ILE A 108 6.85 -4.02 -11.20
C ILE A 108 7.35 -2.79 -11.95
N GLU A 109 8.47 -2.19 -11.53
CA GLU A 109 9.06 -1.00 -12.15
C GLU A 109 9.38 -1.24 -13.63
N LYS A 110 10.01 -2.38 -13.93
CA LYS A 110 10.35 -2.81 -15.29
C LYS A 110 9.10 -2.97 -16.16
N LYS A 111 8.06 -3.65 -15.65
CA LYS A 111 6.81 -3.86 -16.41
C LYS A 111 6.04 -2.57 -16.64
N LEU A 112 6.02 -1.67 -15.65
CA LEU A 112 5.45 -0.31 -15.82
C LEU A 112 6.22 0.48 -16.88
N SER A 113 7.55 0.43 -16.85
CA SER A 113 8.39 1.12 -17.84
C SER A 113 8.18 0.61 -19.27
N ILE A 114 8.04 -0.72 -19.43
CA ILE A 114 7.69 -1.35 -20.70
C ILE A 114 6.28 -0.95 -21.15
N TYR A 115 5.32 -0.92 -20.21
CA TYR A 115 3.95 -0.54 -20.50
C TYR A 115 3.86 0.90 -21.00
N HIS A 116 4.40 1.84 -20.22
CA HIS A 116 4.50 3.24 -20.59
C HIS A 116 5.47 3.95 -19.64
N LYS A 117 6.56 4.51 -20.17
CA LYS A 117 7.55 5.23 -19.35
C LYS A 117 6.88 6.35 -18.55
N GLY A 118 7.16 6.40 -17.24
CA GLY A 118 6.57 7.38 -16.33
C GLY A 118 5.18 7.03 -15.80
N ALA A 119 4.57 5.92 -16.24
CA ALA A 119 3.29 5.48 -15.70
C ALA A 119 3.42 4.93 -14.28
N LYS A 120 2.36 5.11 -13.50
CA LYS A 120 2.23 4.66 -12.11
C LYS A 120 0.97 3.82 -11.93
N ILE A 121 0.91 3.06 -10.85
CA ILE A 121 -0.17 2.12 -10.56
C ILE A 121 -1.39 2.88 -10.04
N TRP A 122 -2.54 2.72 -10.70
CA TRP A 122 -3.81 3.27 -10.21
C TRP A 122 -4.62 2.22 -9.44
N LYS A 123 -4.56 0.97 -9.94
CA LYS A 123 -5.16 -0.18 -9.27
C LYS A 123 -4.16 -1.32 -9.21
N MET A 124 -4.18 -2.06 -8.11
CA MET A 124 -3.34 -3.22 -7.91
C MET A 124 -4.19 -4.39 -7.41
N LEU A 125 -3.89 -5.60 -7.87
CA LEU A 125 -4.39 -6.83 -7.28
C LEU A 125 -3.21 -7.58 -6.68
N ILE A 126 -3.30 -7.97 -5.41
CA ILE A 126 -2.40 -8.94 -4.78
C ILE A 126 -3.19 -10.23 -4.59
N PHE A 127 -2.91 -11.21 -5.45
CA PHE A 127 -3.49 -12.54 -5.39
C PHE A 127 -2.51 -13.48 -4.69
N CYS A 128 -2.74 -13.71 -3.40
CA CYS A 128 -1.87 -14.53 -2.55
C CYS A 128 -2.67 -15.35 -1.55
N GLN A 129 -2.02 -16.31 -0.92
CA GLN A 129 -2.60 -17.05 0.20
C GLN A 129 -2.57 -16.21 1.48
N GLY A 130 -3.41 -16.58 2.44
CA GLY A 130 -3.49 -15.92 3.73
C GLY A 130 -4.65 -16.47 4.55
N GLY A 131 -5.05 -15.71 5.56
CA GLY A 131 -6.21 -16.01 6.39
C GLY A 131 -6.68 -14.78 7.15
N PRO A 132 -7.63 -14.94 8.09
CA PRO A 132 -8.12 -13.82 8.87
C PRO A 132 -6.98 -13.05 9.57
N GLY A 133 -6.77 -11.80 9.18
CA GLY A 133 -5.77 -10.89 9.73
C GLY A 133 -4.32 -11.06 9.25
N HIS A 134 -4.06 -11.87 8.22
CA HIS A 134 -2.69 -12.06 7.71
C HIS A 134 -2.58 -12.45 6.23
N LEU A 135 -1.45 -12.11 5.62
CA LEU A 135 -1.10 -12.47 4.23
C LEU A 135 0.24 -13.20 4.17
N TYR A 136 0.34 -14.17 3.27
CA TYR A 136 1.58 -14.86 2.93
C TYR A 136 2.12 -14.29 1.62
N LEU A 137 2.88 -13.19 1.70
CA LEU A 137 3.49 -12.57 0.52
C LEU A 137 4.65 -13.44 0.02
N LEU A 138 5.65 -13.66 0.87
CA LEU A 138 6.80 -14.53 0.59
C LEU A 138 6.95 -15.56 1.71
N LYS A 139 7.74 -16.61 1.46
CA LYS A 139 8.08 -17.60 2.47
C LYS A 139 8.69 -16.90 3.69
N ASN A 140 8.22 -17.26 4.88
CA ASN A 140 8.62 -16.67 6.16
C ASN A 140 8.30 -15.16 6.31
N LYS A 141 7.62 -14.53 5.34
CA LYS A 141 7.20 -13.13 5.37
C LYS A 141 5.69 -13.03 5.49
N VAL A 142 5.21 -13.33 6.69
CA VAL A 142 3.79 -13.26 7.04
C VAL A 142 3.43 -11.83 7.42
N ALA A 143 2.70 -11.13 6.56
CA ALA A 143 2.23 -9.78 6.85
C ALA A 143 1.06 -9.86 7.84
N THR A 144 1.24 -9.32 9.03
CA THR A 144 0.19 -9.15 10.06
C THR A 144 0.23 -7.70 10.54
N PHE A 145 -0.84 -7.21 11.18
CA PHE A 145 -0.87 -5.84 11.69
C PHE A 145 0.34 -5.51 12.58
N ALA A 146 0.82 -6.48 13.38
CA ALA A 146 1.95 -6.29 14.27
C ALA A 146 3.32 -6.33 13.57
N LYS A 147 3.43 -7.03 12.44
CA LYS A 147 4.69 -7.23 11.72
C LYS A 147 4.96 -6.14 10.68
N VAL A 148 3.92 -5.66 9.99
CA VAL A 148 4.09 -4.66 8.92
C VAL A 148 4.65 -3.33 9.43
N GLU A 149 4.52 -3.02 10.72
CA GLU A 149 5.08 -1.82 11.35
C GLU A 149 6.41 -2.06 12.09
N LYS A 150 6.92 -3.29 12.12
CA LYS A 150 8.10 -3.67 12.93
C LYS A 150 9.20 -4.34 12.12
N GLU A 151 8.86 -5.11 11.10
CA GLU A 151 9.83 -5.79 10.26
C GLU A 151 10.31 -4.81 9.18
N GLU A 152 11.59 -4.42 9.26
CA GLU A 152 12.19 -3.37 8.42
C GLU A 152 12.02 -3.63 6.93
N ASP A 153 12.17 -4.88 6.49
CA ASP A 153 12.03 -5.26 5.09
C ASP A 153 10.57 -5.18 4.60
N MET A 154 9.59 -5.49 5.46
CA MET A 154 8.19 -5.26 5.14
C MET A 154 7.87 -3.76 5.05
N ILE A 155 8.35 -2.97 6.00
CA ILE A 155 8.18 -1.51 6.00
C ILE A 155 8.78 -0.93 4.71
N HIS A 156 10.01 -1.34 4.37
CA HIS A 156 10.70 -0.89 3.17
C HIS A 156 9.92 -1.27 1.90
N PHE A 157 9.46 -2.51 1.79
CA PHE A 157 8.66 -2.97 0.65
C PHE A 157 7.41 -2.12 0.43
N TRP A 158 6.60 -1.89 1.48
CA TRP A 158 5.36 -1.12 1.35
C TRP A 158 5.61 0.35 1.04
N LYS A 159 6.66 0.95 1.62
CA LYS A 159 7.08 2.33 1.31
C LYS A 159 7.61 2.45 -0.13
N ARG A 160 8.39 1.50 -0.62
CA ARG A 160 8.87 1.51 -2.01
C ARG A 160 7.72 1.27 -3.00
N LEU A 161 6.83 0.32 -2.70
CA LEU A 161 5.64 0.07 -3.50
C LEU A 161 4.73 1.30 -3.57
N SER A 162 4.58 2.06 -2.47
CA SER A 162 3.75 3.27 -2.47
C SER A 162 4.25 4.33 -3.46
N ARG A 163 5.58 4.47 -3.64
CA ARG A 163 6.20 5.35 -4.66
C ARG A 163 5.84 4.97 -6.11
N LEU A 164 5.42 3.74 -6.34
CA LEU A 164 4.95 3.24 -7.64
C LEU A 164 3.47 3.50 -7.87
N MET A 165 2.72 3.89 -6.84
CA MET A 165 1.31 4.29 -6.95
C MET A 165 1.19 5.70 -7.53
N SER A 166 0.07 5.95 -8.22
CA SER A 166 -0.16 7.20 -8.91
C SER A 166 -0.32 8.39 -7.95
N LYS A 167 0.30 9.51 -8.31
CA LYS A 167 0.15 10.80 -7.62
C LYS A 167 -0.91 11.70 -8.27
N VAL A 168 -1.32 11.38 -9.49
CA VAL A 168 -2.26 12.19 -10.30
C VAL A 168 -3.65 11.56 -10.43
N ASN A 169 -3.83 10.35 -9.91
CA ASN A 169 -5.15 9.71 -9.84
C ASN A 169 -6.13 10.63 -9.09
N PRO A 170 -7.25 11.05 -9.71
CA PRO A 170 -8.25 11.88 -9.04
C PRO A 170 -8.89 11.13 -7.87
N GLU A 171 -9.06 9.81 -8.02
CA GLU A 171 -9.54 8.91 -6.99
C GLU A 171 -8.39 8.35 -6.14
N PRO A 172 -8.67 7.78 -4.95
CA PRO A 172 -7.69 6.98 -4.24
C PRO A 172 -7.21 5.81 -5.11
N ASN A 173 -5.92 5.49 -5.01
CA ASN A 173 -5.37 4.29 -5.60
C ASN A 173 -5.89 3.07 -4.84
N VAL A 174 -6.24 1.99 -5.54
CA VAL A 174 -6.86 0.82 -4.90
C VAL A 174 -5.94 -0.39 -4.95
N VAL A 175 -5.71 -1.03 -3.80
CA VAL A 175 -5.06 -2.34 -3.70
C VAL A 175 -6.11 -3.37 -3.29
N HIS A 176 -6.50 -4.22 -4.24
CA HIS A 176 -7.37 -5.36 -3.99
C HIS A 176 -6.55 -6.55 -3.47
N ILE A 177 -7.03 -7.19 -2.42
CA ILE A 177 -6.47 -8.44 -1.89
C ILE A 177 -7.43 -9.58 -2.24
N MET A 178 -6.87 -10.64 -2.82
CA MET A 178 -7.65 -11.79 -3.28
C MET A 178 -6.94 -13.11 -2.95
N GLY A 179 -7.73 -14.19 -2.83
CA GLY A 179 -7.22 -15.52 -2.51
C GLY A 179 -7.24 -15.89 -1.02
N CYS A 180 -7.72 -14.98 -0.17
CA CYS A 180 -7.87 -15.22 1.27
C CYS A 180 -9.01 -14.39 1.87
N TYR A 181 -9.41 -14.72 3.10
CA TYR A 181 -10.42 -13.98 3.86
C TYR A 181 -9.78 -13.12 4.95
N ILE A 182 -9.00 -12.12 4.55
CA ILE A 182 -8.24 -11.26 5.48
C ILE A 182 -9.13 -10.50 6.47
N LEU A 183 -10.28 -10.01 6.02
CA LEU A 183 -11.26 -9.28 6.85
C LEU A 183 -12.16 -10.21 7.69
N GLY A 184 -11.80 -11.49 7.84
CA GLY A 184 -12.55 -12.43 8.68
C GLY A 184 -12.46 -12.18 10.18
N ASN A 185 -11.61 -11.25 10.62
CA ASN A 185 -11.52 -10.83 12.01
C ASN A 185 -11.06 -9.36 12.12
N PRO A 186 -11.14 -8.74 13.33
CA PRO A 186 -10.72 -7.34 13.53
C PRO A 186 -9.23 -7.07 13.24
N ASN A 187 -8.37 -8.09 13.24
CA ASN A 187 -6.96 -7.91 12.92
C ASN A 187 -6.73 -7.62 11.43
N GLY A 188 -7.65 -8.06 10.55
CA GLY A 188 -7.64 -7.70 9.13
C GLY A 188 -7.80 -6.20 8.91
N GLU A 189 -8.73 -5.58 9.62
CA GLU A 189 -8.93 -4.12 9.54
C GLU A 189 -7.73 -3.34 10.10
N LYS A 190 -7.14 -3.80 11.21
CA LYS A 190 -5.89 -3.21 11.73
C LYS A 190 -4.75 -3.33 10.73
N LEU A 191 -4.61 -4.49 10.08
CA LEU A 191 -3.60 -4.68 9.04
C LEU A 191 -3.82 -3.70 7.88
N PHE A 192 -5.04 -3.57 7.37
CA PHE A 192 -5.35 -2.60 6.31
C PHE A 192 -5.08 -1.17 6.75
N GLN A 193 -5.43 -0.79 7.98
CA GLN A 193 -5.15 0.53 8.50
C GLN A 193 -3.63 0.81 8.55
N ASN A 194 -2.83 -0.13 9.05
CA ASN A 194 -1.38 0.01 9.13
C ASN A 194 -0.75 0.13 7.73
N LEU A 195 -1.22 -0.66 6.77
CA LEU A 195 -0.77 -0.57 5.38
C LEU A 195 -1.13 0.78 4.73
N ARG A 196 -2.35 1.30 4.96
CA ARG A 196 -2.73 2.65 4.47
C ARG A 196 -1.82 3.73 5.05
N THR A 197 -1.51 3.64 6.35
CA THR A 197 -0.58 4.57 7.01
C THR A 197 0.81 4.49 6.39
N LEU A 198 1.36 3.28 6.21
CA LEU A 198 2.69 3.07 5.60
C LEU A 198 2.77 3.59 4.15
N MET A 199 1.66 3.57 3.42
CA MET A 199 1.60 4.01 2.03
C MET A 199 1.17 5.49 1.88
N THR A 200 1.10 6.26 2.97
CA THR A 200 0.92 7.72 2.91
C THR A 200 2.19 8.36 2.31
N PRO A 201 2.09 9.41 1.47
CA PRO A 201 0.90 10.20 1.10
C PRO A 201 0.16 9.75 -0.18
N TYR A 202 0.40 8.55 -0.70
CA TYR A 202 -0.06 8.10 -2.03
C TYR A 202 -1.55 7.72 -2.13
N ARG A 203 -2.40 8.18 -1.19
CA ARG A 203 -3.86 7.98 -1.17
C ARG A 203 -4.28 6.55 -1.53
N VAL A 204 -3.72 5.54 -0.85
CA VAL A 204 -4.02 4.13 -1.13
C VAL A 204 -5.17 3.62 -0.25
N THR A 205 -6.14 2.94 -0.84
CA THR A 205 -7.17 2.15 -0.17
C THR A 205 -6.92 0.66 -0.36
N PHE A 206 -7.34 -0.14 0.61
CA PHE A 206 -7.25 -1.59 0.58
C PHE A 206 -8.64 -2.19 0.64
N GLU A 207 -8.91 -3.13 -0.26
CA GLU A 207 -10.21 -3.77 -0.42
C GLU A 207 -10.05 -5.29 -0.54
N SER A 208 -10.94 -6.06 0.09
CA SER A 208 -10.96 -7.52 0.00
C SER A 208 -12.39 -8.05 0.06
N PRO A 209 -13.26 -7.66 -0.89
CA PRO A 209 -14.65 -8.10 -0.88
C PRO A 209 -14.73 -9.62 -1.05
N LEU A 210 -15.77 -10.23 -0.46
CA LEU A 210 -16.05 -11.65 -0.64
C LEU A 210 -16.32 -11.94 -2.12
N GLU A 211 -15.63 -12.91 -2.73
CA GLU A 211 -15.71 -13.23 -4.17
C GLU A 211 -17.15 -13.47 -4.66
N LEU A 212 -18.03 -14.01 -3.80
CA LEU A 212 -19.44 -14.30 -4.12
C LEU A 212 -20.38 -13.09 -3.99
N SER A 213 -19.89 -11.96 -3.44
CA SER A 213 -20.68 -10.73 -3.31
C SER A 213 -20.72 -9.92 -4.61
N ALA A 214 -21.64 -8.96 -4.70
CA ALA A 214 -21.69 -8.04 -5.85
C ALA A 214 -20.39 -7.24 -6.00
N GLN A 215 -19.80 -6.77 -4.89
CA GLN A 215 -18.51 -6.09 -4.88
C GLN A 215 -17.37 -7.03 -5.30
N GLY A 216 -17.41 -8.28 -4.84
CA GLY A 216 -16.45 -9.30 -5.25
C GLY A 216 -16.49 -9.58 -6.75
N LYS A 217 -17.70 -9.66 -7.32
CA LYS A 217 -17.89 -9.77 -8.77
C LYS A 217 -17.29 -8.57 -9.51
N GLN A 218 -17.55 -7.34 -9.06
CA GLN A 218 -16.98 -6.14 -9.68
C GLN A 218 -15.44 -6.10 -9.61
N MET A 219 -14.87 -6.49 -8.48
CA MET A 219 -13.42 -6.65 -8.33
C MET A 219 -12.89 -7.69 -9.33
N ILE A 220 -13.53 -8.85 -9.46
CA ILE A 220 -13.11 -9.88 -10.43
C ILE A 220 -13.18 -9.35 -11.86
N GLU A 221 -14.29 -8.71 -12.26
CA GLU A 221 -14.48 -8.13 -13.60
C GLU A 221 -13.51 -6.99 -13.92
N THR A 222 -12.88 -6.39 -12.91
CA THR A 222 -11.81 -5.39 -13.11
C THR A 222 -10.55 -6.00 -13.73
N TYR A 223 -10.26 -7.28 -13.46
CA TYR A 223 -9.00 -7.93 -13.87
C TYR A 223 -9.19 -9.15 -14.78
N PHE A 224 -10.31 -9.86 -14.65
CA PHE A 224 -10.52 -11.16 -15.27
C PHE A 224 -11.73 -11.15 -16.19
N ASP A 225 -11.70 -12.02 -17.20
CA ASP A 225 -12.95 -12.46 -17.83
C ASP A 225 -13.72 -13.27 -16.79
N PHE A 226 -14.92 -12.80 -16.42
CA PHE A 226 -15.67 -13.40 -15.32
C PHE A 226 -16.05 -14.86 -15.59
N ARG A 227 -16.30 -15.24 -16.84
CA ARG A 227 -16.67 -16.62 -17.20
C ARG A 227 -15.46 -17.53 -17.08
N LEU A 228 -14.32 -17.11 -17.61
CA LEU A 228 -13.06 -17.85 -17.52
C LEU A 228 -12.59 -17.95 -16.07
N TYR A 229 -12.73 -16.89 -15.29
CA TYR A 229 -12.42 -16.89 -13.85
C TYR A 229 -13.26 -17.94 -13.10
N ARG A 230 -14.58 -17.97 -13.32
CA ARG A 230 -15.45 -18.98 -12.68
C ARG A 230 -15.09 -20.39 -13.09
N LEU A 231 -14.78 -20.61 -14.38
CA LEU A 231 -14.35 -21.92 -14.88
C LEU A 231 -13.05 -22.36 -14.20
N TRP A 232 -12.03 -21.51 -14.18
CA TRP A 232 -10.77 -21.76 -13.49
C TRP A 232 -10.98 -22.02 -12.00
N LYS A 233 -11.82 -21.21 -11.33
CA LYS A 233 -12.18 -21.38 -9.90
C LYS A 233 -12.83 -22.73 -9.61
N SER A 234 -13.68 -23.23 -10.49
CA SER A 234 -14.28 -24.56 -10.31
C SER A 234 -13.27 -25.71 -10.47
N ARG A 235 -12.16 -25.48 -11.17
CA ARG A 235 -11.17 -26.50 -11.57
C ARG A 235 -9.86 -26.46 -10.79
N GLN A 236 -9.67 -25.53 -9.85
CA GLN A 236 -8.39 -25.36 -9.13
C GLN A 236 -7.98 -26.57 -8.30
N HIS A 237 -8.94 -27.38 -7.86
CA HIS A 237 -8.69 -28.65 -7.14
C HIS A 237 -8.87 -29.90 -8.01
N SER A 238 -9.22 -29.74 -9.29
CA SER A 238 -9.35 -30.87 -10.22
C SER A 238 -7.97 -31.37 -10.66
N LYS A 239 -7.77 -32.69 -10.59
CA LYS A 239 -6.57 -33.39 -11.08
C LYS A 239 -6.53 -33.54 -12.61
N LEU A 240 -7.66 -33.37 -13.30
CA LEU A 240 -7.74 -33.43 -14.76
C LEU A 240 -7.54 -32.02 -15.34
N LEU A 241 -6.49 -31.87 -16.14
CA LEU A 241 -6.16 -30.68 -16.91
C LEU A 241 -6.37 -30.98 -18.39
N ASP A 242 -7.61 -30.90 -18.87
CA ASP A 242 -7.87 -30.68 -20.30
C ASP A 242 -8.29 -29.21 -20.42
N LEU A 243 -7.29 -28.33 -20.43
CA LEU A 243 -7.45 -26.91 -20.80
C LEU A 243 -7.23 -26.70 -22.30
N ASP A 244 -6.74 -27.72 -23.00
CA ASP A 244 -6.62 -27.74 -24.47
C ASP A 244 -7.99 -27.83 -25.17
N ASP A 245 -9.04 -28.24 -24.47
CA ASP A 245 -10.39 -28.43 -25.04
C ASP A 245 -11.29 -27.16 -25.04
N VAL A 246 -10.79 -26.00 -24.60
CA VAL A 246 -11.64 -24.80 -24.39
C VAL A 246 -11.07 -23.51 -25.01
N LEU A 247 -9.99 -23.57 -25.80
CA LEU A 247 -9.46 -22.41 -26.53
C LEU A 247 -9.82 -22.43 -28.02
#